data_AF-A0A965VGW1-F1
#
_entry.id   AF-A0A965VGW1-F1
#
_cell.length_a   1.000
_cell.length_b   1.000
_cell.length_c   1.000
_cell.angle_alpha   90.00
_cell.angle_beta   90.00
_cell.angle_gamma   90.00
#
_symmetry.space_group_name_H-M   'P 1'
#
loop_
_entity.id
_entity.type
_entity.pdbx_description
1 polymer ?
#
loop_
_entity_poly.entity_id
_entity_poly.type
_entity_poly.pdbx_seq_one_letter_code
_entity_poly.pdbx_strand_id
1 'polypeptide(L)'
;MMQRVNRRRGLHTPGWSGQGETGAAMQKESSHPLLDAEVEIILGHVEEADIPRDLPLRRWLYAWMLDPHVAGNHQREVDRWIGVLIVANLFALLFEHVPIIYEPNKAWFTVFDAFSVLVFTVEYLFRLYLAPEEEELKNAPFARLRHALSPLAVFDLLAIIPFYLQAFVAVDLRILRFLRLLRILKLFRVLVPAWHGFSQLNQGRTLRQKVHALMFESPYSGDMHHLIDSFIAMWVVISVAAVILESVASVHYALNMEF
;
A
#
# COMPACT_ATOMS: atom_id res chain seq x y z
N MET A 1 -42.34 34.65 -73.08
CA MET A 1 -43.51 33.75 -73.24
C MET A 1 -43.91 33.32 -71.82
N MET A 2 -44.78 34.06 -71.11
CA MET A 2 -46.24 33.81 -71.01
C MET A 2 -46.52 32.33 -70.65
N GLN A 3 -47.13 31.91 -69.54
CA GLN A 3 -48.24 32.45 -68.74
C GLN A 3 -48.27 31.86 -67.30
N ARG A 4 -48.93 32.60 -66.39
CA ARG A 4 -49.45 32.18 -65.08
C ARG A 4 -50.68 31.28 -65.25
N VAL A 5 -50.93 30.34 -64.33
CA VAL A 5 -52.28 30.06 -63.77
C VAL A 5 -52.15 29.67 -62.29
N ASN A 6 -53.14 30.11 -61.52
CA ASN A 6 -53.25 30.20 -60.06
C ASN A 6 -54.56 29.50 -59.61
N ARG A 7 -54.68 29.22 -58.29
CA ARG A 7 -55.90 28.91 -57.47
C ARG A 7 -56.28 27.41 -57.34
N ARG A 8 -56.72 26.88 -56.18
CA ARG A 8 -57.10 27.44 -54.86
C ARG A 8 -57.21 26.31 -53.81
N ARG A 9 -57.04 26.73 -52.56
CA ARG A 9 -57.34 26.15 -51.23
C ARG A 9 -58.38 25.03 -51.10
N GLY A 10 -58.11 24.12 -50.16
CA GLY A 10 -59.09 23.45 -49.31
C GLY A 10 -58.45 23.09 -47.97
N LEU A 11 -58.76 23.86 -46.92
CA LEU A 11 -58.41 23.57 -45.52
C LEU A 11 -59.54 22.71 -44.94
N HIS A 12 -59.21 21.57 -44.35
CA HIS A 12 -60.07 20.88 -43.37
C HIS A 12 -59.19 20.16 -42.35
N THR A 13 -59.30 20.58 -41.10
CA THR A 13 -59.01 19.82 -39.87
C THR A 13 -60.30 19.87 -39.03
N PRO A 14 -60.42 19.18 -37.87
CA PRO A 14 -59.82 17.93 -37.40
C PRO A 14 -60.91 16.93 -36.94
N GLY A 15 -60.56 15.66 -36.66
CA GLY A 15 -61.54 14.72 -36.08
C GLY A 15 -60.90 13.43 -35.58
N TRP A 16 -60.95 13.26 -34.26
CA TRP A 16 -60.39 12.16 -33.49
C TRP A 16 -60.90 10.77 -33.90
N SER A 17 -60.00 9.78 -33.94
CA SER A 17 -60.35 8.40 -33.60
C SER A 17 -59.28 7.86 -32.66
N GLY A 18 -59.63 7.78 -31.38
CA GLY A 18 -58.89 7.00 -30.40
C GLY A 18 -59.42 5.58 -30.40
N GLN A 19 -58.53 4.62 -30.63
CA GLN A 19 -58.62 3.17 -30.39
C GLN A 19 -57.43 2.58 -31.17
N GLY A 20 -56.46 1.88 -30.64
CA GLY A 20 -56.25 1.32 -29.32
C GLY A 20 -55.22 0.22 -29.56
N GLU A 21 -53.94 0.52 -29.39
CA GLU A 21 -52.85 -0.46 -29.46
C GLU A 21 -51.79 -0.05 -28.45
N THR A 22 -52.13 -0.23 -27.18
CA THR A 22 -51.18 -0.21 -26.07
C THR A 22 -50.48 -1.56 -25.99
N GLY A 23 -49.16 -1.55 -26.12
CA GLY A 23 -48.27 -2.54 -25.53
C GLY A 23 -47.86 -3.68 -26.45
N ALA A 24 -46.80 -3.46 -27.23
CA ALA A 24 -45.78 -4.49 -27.56
C ALA A 24 -44.76 -3.99 -28.61
N ALA A 25 -44.14 -2.80 -28.46
CA ALA A 25 -43.05 -2.41 -29.36
C ALA A 25 -42.24 -1.21 -28.83
N MET A 26 -41.74 -1.24 -27.61
CA MET A 26 -40.76 -0.23 -27.21
C MET A 26 -39.88 -0.70 -26.05
N GLN A 27 -39.13 -1.78 -26.27
CA GLN A 27 -37.99 -2.09 -25.41
C GLN A 27 -36.93 -2.86 -26.19
N LYS A 28 -36.33 -2.18 -27.15
CA LYS A 28 -35.03 -2.54 -27.69
C LYS A 28 -34.32 -1.25 -28.09
N GLU A 29 -33.04 -1.20 -27.76
CA GLU A 29 -32.06 -0.17 -28.14
C GLU A 29 -32.06 1.14 -27.36
N SER A 30 -31.28 1.13 -26.26
CA SER A 30 -30.18 2.08 -26.11
C SER A 30 -29.18 1.57 -25.05
N SER A 31 -28.54 0.42 -25.28
CA SER A 31 -27.25 0.14 -24.65
C SER A 31 -26.26 1.06 -25.35
N HIS A 32 -25.96 2.19 -24.71
CA HIS A 32 -25.10 3.22 -25.25
C HIS A 32 -23.67 2.65 -25.21
N PRO A 33 -23.02 2.35 -26.36
CA PRO A 33 -21.71 1.68 -26.37
C PRO A 33 -20.63 2.47 -25.63
N LEU A 34 -20.82 3.79 -25.57
CA LEU A 34 -19.96 4.69 -24.81
C LEU A 34 -20.19 4.56 -23.30
N LEU A 35 -21.43 4.33 -22.82
CA LEU A 35 -21.65 4.06 -21.40
C LEU A 35 -21.08 2.71 -21.00
N ASP A 36 -21.20 1.69 -21.85
CA ASP A 36 -20.63 0.36 -21.56
C ASP A 36 -19.09 0.41 -21.57
N ALA A 37 -18.47 1.12 -22.53
CA ALA A 37 -17.02 1.33 -22.58
C ALA A 37 -16.52 2.23 -21.45
N GLU A 38 -17.26 3.27 -21.07
CA GLU A 38 -16.93 4.17 -19.98
C GLU A 38 -17.15 3.48 -18.63
N VAL A 39 -18.14 2.59 -18.49
CA VAL A 39 -18.31 1.67 -17.36
C VAL A 39 -17.20 0.62 -17.33
N GLU A 40 -16.71 0.12 -18.47
CA GLU A 40 -15.58 -0.82 -18.56
C GLU A 40 -14.23 -0.15 -18.23
N ILE A 41 -14.10 1.15 -18.55
CA ILE A 41 -12.98 2.02 -18.15
C ILE A 41 -13.08 2.42 -16.67
N ILE A 42 -14.28 2.69 -16.14
CA ILE A 42 -14.54 3.05 -14.73
C ILE A 42 -14.44 1.83 -13.81
N LEU A 43 -14.90 0.66 -14.26
CA LEU A 43 -14.72 -0.64 -13.59
C LEU A 43 -13.30 -1.17 -13.73
N GLY A 44 -12.46 -0.48 -14.52
CA GLY A 44 -11.03 -0.69 -14.71
C GLY A 44 -10.63 -2.11 -14.40
N HIS A 45 -10.75 -3.00 -15.41
CA HIS A 45 -10.43 -4.43 -15.34
C HIS A 45 -9.49 -4.71 -14.18
N VAL A 46 -10.06 -5.07 -13.02
CA VAL A 46 -9.28 -5.69 -11.96
C VAL A 46 -8.91 -7.00 -12.61
N GLU A 47 -7.74 -7.07 -13.25
CA GLU A 47 -7.20 -8.33 -13.76
C GLU A 47 -7.11 -9.24 -12.54
N GLU A 48 -8.15 -10.02 -12.29
CA GLU A 48 -8.16 -10.99 -11.22
C GLU A 48 -7.05 -11.98 -11.53
N ALA A 49 -6.15 -12.18 -10.57
CA ALA A 49 -5.03 -13.08 -10.76
C ALA A 49 -5.54 -14.50 -11.10
N ASP A 50 -5.34 -14.94 -12.33
CA ASP A 50 -5.66 -16.31 -12.76
C ASP A 50 -4.54 -17.26 -12.33
N ILE A 51 -4.50 -17.55 -11.04
CA ILE A 51 -3.52 -18.48 -10.44
C ILE A 51 -4.14 -19.88 -10.37
N PRO A 52 -3.58 -20.88 -11.07
CA PRO A 52 -4.10 -22.24 -11.05
C PRO A 52 -4.10 -22.84 -9.63
N ARG A 53 -5.22 -23.45 -9.24
CA ARG A 53 -5.42 -24.03 -7.90
C ARG A 53 -4.79 -25.42 -7.73
N ASP A 54 -4.34 -26.03 -8.82
CA ASP A 54 -3.65 -27.32 -8.86
C ASP A 54 -2.16 -27.22 -8.51
N LEU A 55 -1.63 -26.00 -8.38
CA LEU A 55 -0.26 -25.76 -7.95
C LEU A 55 0.00 -26.32 -6.53
N PRO A 56 1.23 -26.78 -6.25
CA PRO A 56 1.60 -27.15 -4.89
C PRO A 56 1.43 -25.95 -3.96
N LEU A 57 0.95 -26.20 -2.72
CA LEU A 57 0.59 -25.16 -1.74
C LEU A 57 1.64 -24.05 -1.63
N ARG A 58 2.92 -24.40 -1.60
CA ARG A 58 4.03 -23.45 -1.51
C ARG A 58 4.05 -22.46 -2.67
N ARG A 59 3.96 -22.97 -3.90
CA ARG A 59 3.98 -22.14 -5.12
C ARG A 59 2.71 -21.33 -5.27
N TRP A 60 1.57 -21.90 -4.88
CA TRP A 60 0.29 -21.20 -4.85
C TRP A 60 0.32 -20.02 -3.86
N LEU A 61 0.83 -20.23 -2.65
CA LEU A 61 0.99 -19.18 -1.63
C LEU A 61 1.98 -18.10 -2.08
N TYR A 62 3.11 -18.50 -2.69
CA TYR A 62 4.08 -17.55 -3.24
C TYR A 62 3.45 -16.67 -4.33
N ALA A 63 2.74 -17.27 -5.29
CA ALA A 63 2.08 -16.56 -6.37
C ALA A 63 1.06 -15.53 -5.87
N TRP A 64 0.30 -15.86 -4.83
CA TRP A 64 -0.70 -14.96 -4.26
C TRP A 64 -0.13 -13.85 -3.39
N MET A 65 0.88 -14.14 -2.57
CA MET A 65 1.31 -13.23 -1.49
C MET A 65 2.65 -12.54 -1.74
N LEU A 66 3.51 -13.06 -2.60
CA LEU A 66 4.92 -12.66 -2.66
C LEU A 66 5.48 -12.47 -4.06
N ASP A 67 4.82 -12.99 -5.10
CA ASP A 67 5.30 -12.89 -6.49
C ASP A 67 4.97 -11.50 -7.07
N PRO A 68 5.95 -10.63 -7.36
CA PRO A 68 5.67 -9.31 -7.92
C PRO A 68 5.27 -9.35 -9.41
N HIS A 69 5.38 -10.49 -10.09
CA HIS A 69 5.14 -10.62 -11.53
C HIS A 69 3.70 -11.00 -11.89
N VAL A 70 2.88 -11.40 -10.91
CA VAL A 70 1.47 -11.75 -11.13
C VAL A 70 0.59 -10.54 -10.89
N ALA A 71 -0.01 -10.01 -11.96
CA ALA A 71 -1.02 -8.96 -11.86
C ALA A 71 -2.26 -9.46 -11.10
N GLY A 72 -2.85 -8.61 -10.25
CA GLY A 72 -4.06 -8.93 -9.50
C GLY A 72 -3.87 -9.70 -8.20
N ASN A 73 -2.63 -10.01 -7.80
CA ASN A 73 -2.37 -10.72 -6.55
C ASN A 73 -2.34 -9.79 -5.32
N HIS A 74 -2.16 -10.37 -4.12
CA HIS A 74 -2.18 -9.64 -2.85
C HIS A 74 -0.80 -9.15 -2.39
N GLN A 75 0.25 -9.29 -3.21
CA GLN A 75 1.63 -8.95 -2.79
C GLN A 75 1.76 -7.49 -2.37
N ARG A 76 1.23 -6.55 -3.17
CA ARG A 76 1.29 -5.11 -2.87
C ARG A 76 0.53 -4.75 -1.60
N GLU A 77 -0.59 -5.41 -1.34
CA GLU A 77 -1.39 -5.19 -0.15
C GLU A 77 -0.65 -5.66 1.10
N VAL A 78 -0.08 -6.88 1.05
CA VAL A 78 0.73 -7.44 2.13
C VAL A 78 1.90 -6.52 2.44
N ASP A 79 2.68 -6.12 1.43
CA ASP A 79 3.84 -5.25 1.64
C ASP A 79 3.43 -3.86 2.16
N ARG A 80 2.29 -3.31 1.73
CA ARG A 80 1.73 -2.06 2.27
C ARG A 80 1.34 -2.21 3.74
N TRP A 81 0.62 -3.26 4.11
CA TRP A 81 0.19 -3.51 5.49
C TRP A 81 1.39 -3.72 6.42
N ILE A 82 2.39 -4.48 5.98
CA ILE A 82 3.65 -4.65 6.71
C ILE A 82 4.37 -3.30 6.84
N GLY A 83 4.46 -2.51 5.77
CA GLY A 83 5.01 -1.15 5.78
C GLY A 83 4.34 -0.24 6.81
N VAL A 84 3.01 -0.19 6.81
CA VAL A 84 2.22 0.58 7.79
C VAL A 84 2.49 0.09 9.21
N LEU A 85 2.53 -1.23 9.44
CA LEU A 85 2.81 -1.80 10.75
C LEU A 85 4.21 -1.46 11.24
N ILE A 86 5.23 -1.46 10.36
CA ILE A 86 6.60 -1.03 10.69
C ILE A 86 6.61 0.41 11.16
N VAL A 87 5.98 1.31 10.38
CA VAL A 87 5.93 2.73 10.70
C VAL A 87 5.18 2.97 12.01
N ALA A 88 4.04 2.31 12.22
CA ALA A 88 3.30 2.37 13.48
C ALA A 88 4.13 1.85 14.67
N ASN A 89 4.92 0.78 14.49
CA ASN A 89 5.83 0.28 15.52
C ASN A 89 6.94 1.28 15.87
N LEU A 90 7.44 2.03 14.89
CA LEU A 90 8.41 3.10 15.13
C LEU A 90 7.78 4.28 15.89
N PHE A 91 6.54 4.68 15.58
CA PHE A 91 5.84 5.67 16.39
C PHE A 91 5.61 5.22 17.82
N ALA A 92 5.24 3.95 18.01
CA ALA A 92 5.07 3.40 19.34
C ALA A 92 6.39 3.49 20.14
N LEU A 93 7.53 3.20 19.49
CA LEU A 93 8.85 3.36 20.09
C LEU A 93 9.16 4.82 20.46
N LEU A 94 8.81 5.79 19.60
CA LEU A 94 9.00 7.21 19.91
C LEU A 94 8.14 7.66 21.09
N PHE A 95 6.87 7.26 21.13
CA PHE A 95 5.96 7.64 22.22
C PHE A 95 6.27 6.95 23.55
N GLU A 96 6.95 5.80 23.55
CA GLU A 96 7.48 5.17 24.77
C GLU A 96 8.44 6.10 25.53
N HIS A 97 9.09 7.05 24.85
CA HIS A 97 9.96 8.05 25.48
C HIS A 97 9.21 9.23 26.12
N VAL A 98 7.89 9.36 25.93
CA VAL A 98 7.08 10.44 26.48
C VAL A 98 6.24 9.90 27.64
N PRO A 99 6.63 10.14 28.92
CA PRO A 99 5.97 9.49 30.07
C PRO A 99 4.47 9.76 30.17
N ILE A 100 4.04 10.98 29.81
CA ILE A 100 2.62 11.37 29.83
C ILE A 100 1.75 10.57 28.85
N ILE A 101 2.34 10.07 27.75
CA ILE A 101 1.65 9.21 26.78
C ILE A 101 1.80 7.74 27.18
N TYR A 102 3.01 7.33 27.58
CA TYR A 102 3.35 5.94 27.85
C TYR A 102 2.73 5.39 29.13
N GLU A 103 2.85 6.08 30.27
CA GLU A 103 2.44 5.54 31.58
C GLU A 103 0.93 5.18 31.63
N PRO A 104 0.00 6.00 31.12
CA PRO A 104 -1.42 5.64 31.09
C PRO A 104 -1.75 4.49 30.14
N ASN A 105 -0.95 4.31 29.08
CA ASN A 105 -1.25 3.39 27.97
C ASN A 105 -0.30 2.18 27.92
N LYS A 106 0.52 1.97 28.95
CA LYS A 106 1.60 0.97 28.98
C LYS A 106 1.19 -0.43 28.54
N ALA A 107 -0.01 -0.87 28.94
CA ALA A 107 -0.57 -2.16 28.53
C ALA A 107 -0.79 -2.23 27.01
N TRP A 108 -1.35 -1.18 26.40
CA TRP A 108 -1.56 -1.10 24.95
C TRP A 108 -0.26 -1.11 24.18
N PHE A 109 0.76 -0.35 24.62
CA PHE A 109 2.09 -0.38 24.02
C PHE A 109 2.71 -1.79 24.07
N THR A 110 2.57 -2.48 25.20
CA THR A 110 3.10 -3.84 25.37
C THR A 110 2.39 -4.85 24.46
N VAL A 111 1.05 -4.79 24.38
CA VAL A 111 0.26 -5.66 23.51
C VAL A 111 0.56 -5.39 22.05
N PHE A 112 0.62 -4.13 21.66
CA PHE A 112 0.95 -3.73 20.29
C PHE A 112 2.37 -4.16 19.89
N ASP A 113 3.33 -4.04 20.81
CA ASP A 113 4.69 -4.51 20.61
C ASP A 113 4.73 -6.02 20.35
N ALA A 114 4.14 -6.81 21.25
CA ALA A 114 4.08 -8.26 21.13
C ALA A 114 3.35 -8.71 19.85
N PHE A 115 2.24 -8.05 19.50
CA PHE A 115 1.49 -8.29 18.27
C PHE A 115 2.35 -8.00 17.03
N SER A 116 3.03 -6.84 16.98
CA SER A 116 3.85 -6.45 15.85
C SER A 116 5.01 -7.44 15.63
N VAL A 117 5.69 -7.84 16.71
CA VAL A 117 6.77 -8.84 16.65
C VAL A 117 6.24 -10.19 16.18
N LEU A 118 5.08 -10.62 16.66
CA LEU A 118 4.45 -11.87 16.21
C LEU A 118 4.19 -11.82 14.69
N VAL A 119 3.58 -10.74 14.19
CA VAL A 119 3.33 -10.57 12.75
C VAL A 119 4.63 -10.59 11.95
N PHE A 120 5.67 -9.85 12.37
CA PHE A 120 6.96 -9.85 11.68
C PHE A 120 7.68 -11.20 11.75
N THR A 121 7.50 -11.96 12.83
CA THR A 121 8.06 -13.31 12.94
C THR A 121 7.37 -14.25 11.97
N VAL A 122 6.04 -14.23 11.93
CA VAL A 122 5.25 -15.06 11.00
C VAL A 122 5.61 -14.70 9.57
N GLU A 123 5.70 -13.41 9.25
CA GLU A 123 6.10 -12.92 7.93
C GLU A 123 7.51 -13.40 7.54
N TYR A 124 8.49 -13.30 8.44
CA TYR A 124 9.84 -13.79 8.21
C TYR A 124 9.87 -15.30 7.95
N LEU A 125 9.20 -16.10 8.78
CA LEU A 125 9.13 -17.55 8.63
C LEU A 125 8.40 -17.95 7.34
N PHE A 126 7.36 -17.22 6.98
CA PHE A 126 6.60 -17.44 5.76
C PHE A 126 7.48 -17.19 4.53
N ARG A 127 8.22 -16.07 4.48
CA ARG A 127 9.19 -15.81 3.41
C ARG A 127 10.28 -16.87 3.36
N LEU A 128 10.82 -17.29 4.49
CA LEU A 128 11.82 -18.36 4.56
C LEU A 128 11.28 -19.71 4.04
N TYR A 129 10.02 -20.02 4.33
CA TYR A 129 9.34 -21.23 3.82
C TYR A 129 9.15 -21.18 2.30
N LEU A 130 8.80 -20.00 1.77
CA LEU A 130 8.52 -19.76 0.35
C LEU A 130 9.75 -19.45 -0.50
N ALA A 131 10.88 -19.12 0.12
CA ALA A 131 12.14 -18.75 -0.53
C ALA A 131 12.59 -19.67 -1.70
N PRO A 132 12.39 -21.00 -1.68
CA PRO A 132 12.74 -21.85 -2.82
C PRO A 132 11.97 -21.56 -4.13
N GLU A 133 10.83 -20.86 -4.04
CA GLU A 133 10.02 -20.49 -5.21
C GLU A 133 10.49 -19.17 -5.85
N GLU A 134 11.32 -18.38 -5.17
CA GLU A 134 11.89 -17.14 -5.73
C GLU A 134 12.78 -17.45 -6.94
N GLU A 135 12.61 -16.72 -8.04
CA GLU A 135 13.30 -16.99 -9.30
C GLU A 135 14.83 -17.01 -9.15
N GLU A 136 15.37 -16.08 -8.36
CA GLU A 136 16.80 -16.00 -8.07
C GLU A 136 17.32 -17.24 -7.32
N LEU A 137 16.47 -17.93 -6.55
CA LEU A 137 16.78 -19.04 -5.65
C LEU A 137 16.38 -20.42 -6.16
N LYS A 138 15.55 -20.53 -7.21
CA LYS A 138 14.98 -21.81 -7.72
C LYS A 138 16.01 -22.93 -7.92
N ASN A 139 17.24 -22.60 -8.31
CA ASN A 139 18.31 -23.57 -8.58
C ASN A 139 19.44 -23.56 -7.55
N ALA A 140 19.32 -22.79 -6.47
CA ALA A 140 20.39 -22.64 -5.50
C ALA A 140 20.39 -23.80 -4.49
N PRO A 141 21.56 -24.42 -4.20
CA PRO A 141 21.66 -25.34 -3.08
C PRO A 141 21.37 -24.58 -1.78
N PHE A 142 20.61 -25.21 -0.88
CA PHE A 142 20.21 -24.60 0.40
C PHE A 142 19.52 -23.24 0.24
N ALA A 143 18.60 -23.10 -0.73
CA ALA A 143 17.86 -21.86 -1.03
C ALA A 143 17.38 -21.11 0.23
N ARG A 144 16.86 -21.82 1.23
CA ARG A 144 16.42 -21.23 2.51
C ARG A 144 17.55 -20.57 3.29
N LEU A 145 18.70 -21.22 3.40
CA LEU A 145 19.86 -20.67 4.10
C LEU A 145 20.41 -19.45 3.35
N ARG A 146 20.45 -19.51 2.02
CA ARG A 146 20.89 -18.38 1.19
C ARG A 146 19.94 -17.19 1.33
N HIS A 147 18.63 -17.43 1.40
CA HIS A 147 17.65 -16.39 1.71
C HIS A 147 17.85 -15.83 3.10
N ALA A 148 17.99 -16.68 4.14
CA ALA A 148 18.18 -16.23 5.52
C ALA A 148 19.44 -15.37 5.73
N LEU A 149 20.49 -15.62 4.95
CA LEU A 149 21.74 -14.84 4.96
C LEU A 149 21.70 -13.62 4.02
N SER A 150 20.62 -13.43 3.25
CA SER A 150 20.47 -12.25 2.41
C SER A 150 20.35 -10.98 3.28
N PRO A 151 20.89 -9.83 2.85
CA PRO A 151 20.87 -8.60 3.66
C PRO A 151 19.47 -8.20 4.14
N LEU A 152 18.46 -8.32 3.26
CA LEU A 152 17.09 -7.97 3.61
C LEU A 152 16.48 -8.93 4.64
N ALA A 153 16.71 -10.25 4.51
CA ALA A 153 16.25 -11.22 5.50
C ALA A 153 17.00 -11.06 6.84
N VAL A 154 18.26 -10.66 6.82
CA VAL A 154 19.03 -10.35 8.04
C VAL A 154 18.42 -9.13 8.74
N PHE A 155 18.05 -8.08 8.02
CA PHE A 155 17.35 -6.93 8.62
C PHE A 155 16.01 -7.34 9.26
N ASP A 156 15.26 -8.23 8.60
CA ASP A 156 14.02 -8.77 9.14
C ASP A 156 14.25 -9.53 10.46
N LEU A 157 15.30 -10.35 10.52
CA LEU A 157 15.68 -11.09 11.72
C LEU A 157 16.16 -10.17 12.85
N LEU A 158 17.03 -9.20 12.54
CA LEU A 158 17.54 -8.23 13.51
C LEU A 158 16.42 -7.37 14.13
N ALA A 159 15.34 -7.12 13.39
CA ALA A 159 14.18 -6.39 13.91
C ALA A 159 13.43 -7.17 14.99
N ILE A 160 13.30 -8.50 14.87
CA ILE A 160 12.52 -9.31 15.84
C ILE A 160 13.38 -9.83 17.01
N ILE A 161 14.70 -9.96 16.82
CA ILE A 161 15.64 -10.49 17.82
C ILE A 161 15.50 -9.85 19.21
N PRO A 162 15.43 -8.51 19.38
CA PRO A 162 15.45 -7.90 20.70
C PRO A 162 14.34 -8.41 21.64
N PHE A 163 13.15 -8.67 21.09
CA PHE A 163 12.01 -9.20 21.85
C PHE A 163 12.28 -10.62 22.35
N TYR A 164 12.77 -11.50 21.48
CA TYR A 164 13.11 -12.87 21.87
C TYR A 164 14.28 -12.90 22.84
N LEU A 165 15.30 -12.05 22.63
CA LEU A 165 16.45 -11.97 23.52
C LEU A 165 16.03 -11.57 24.95
N GLN A 166 15.09 -10.64 25.07
CA GLN A 166 14.53 -10.25 26.37
C GLN A 166 13.78 -11.40 27.07
N ALA A 167 13.15 -12.30 26.32
CA ALA A 167 12.43 -13.45 26.89
C ALA A 167 13.36 -14.57 27.38
N PHE A 168 14.52 -14.74 26.74
CA PHE A 168 15.41 -15.90 26.99
C PHE A 168 16.72 -15.57 27.72
N VAL A 169 17.15 -14.31 27.74
CA VAL A 169 18.46 -13.93 28.31
C VAL A 169 18.28 -12.83 29.35
N ALA A 170 18.88 -13.03 30.52
CA ALA A 170 18.98 -12.03 31.58
C ALA A 170 20.06 -10.98 31.24
N VAL A 171 19.89 -10.26 30.13
CA VAL A 171 20.68 -9.08 29.78
C VAL A 171 20.09 -7.87 30.50
N ASP A 172 20.92 -6.85 30.77
CA ASP A 172 20.44 -5.55 31.24
C ASP A 172 19.31 -5.05 30.32
N LEU A 173 18.15 -4.79 30.92
CA LEU A 173 16.95 -4.27 30.27
C LEU A 173 17.23 -2.96 29.52
N ARG A 174 18.23 -2.18 29.94
CA ARG A 174 18.67 -0.96 29.27
C ARG A 174 19.24 -1.27 27.89
N ILE A 175 20.12 -2.27 27.77
CA ILE A 175 20.71 -2.68 26.49
C ILE A 175 19.63 -3.21 25.57
N LEU A 176 18.73 -4.06 26.09
CA LEU A 176 17.60 -4.60 25.34
C LEU A 176 16.66 -3.48 24.82
N ARG A 177 16.52 -2.39 25.57
CA ARG A 177 15.79 -1.20 25.12
C ARG A 177 16.45 -0.52 23.93
N PHE A 178 17.77 -0.33 23.95
CA PHE A 178 18.49 0.22 22.79
C PHE A 178 18.45 -0.71 21.57
N LEU A 179 18.53 -2.03 21.78
CA LEU A 179 18.47 -3.01 20.69
C LEU A 179 17.12 -2.98 19.95
N ARG A 180 16.03 -2.51 20.57
CA ARG A 180 14.76 -2.31 19.86
C ARG A 180 14.87 -1.32 18.69
N LEU A 181 15.86 -0.42 18.70
CA LEU A 181 16.14 0.46 17.55
C LEU A 181 16.52 -0.33 16.29
N LEU A 182 17.03 -1.57 16.41
CA LEU A 182 17.29 -2.43 15.26
C LEU A 182 16.04 -2.69 14.42
N ARG A 183 14.84 -2.50 14.97
CA ARG A 183 13.59 -2.58 14.20
C ARG A 183 13.47 -1.54 13.10
N ILE A 184 14.16 -0.40 13.22
CA ILE A 184 14.25 0.58 12.14
C ILE A 184 14.85 -0.04 10.87
N LEU A 185 15.66 -1.09 11.00
CA LEU A 185 16.24 -1.80 9.87
C LEU A 185 15.17 -2.45 8.99
N LYS A 186 13.99 -2.75 9.55
CA LYS A 186 12.86 -3.29 8.79
C LYS A 186 12.38 -2.32 7.71
N LEU A 187 12.59 -1.00 7.86
CA LEU A 187 12.31 -0.01 6.81
C LEU A 187 13.14 -0.23 5.54
N PHE A 188 14.35 -0.78 5.65
CA PHE A 188 15.17 -1.09 4.46
C PHE A 188 14.48 -2.10 3.55
N ARG A 189 13.57 -2.93 4.07
CA ARG A 189 12.79 -3.88 3.25
C ARG A 189 11.92 -3.16 2.22
N VAL A 190 11.38 -1.99 2.56
CA VAL A 190 10.55 -1.19 1.65
C VAL A 190 11.42 -0.20 0.87
N LEU A 191 12.42 0.40 1.53
CA LEU A 191 13.28 1.42 0.93
C LEU A 191 14.22 0.88 -0.14
N VAL A 192 14.87 -0.28 0.10
CA VAL A 192 15.90 -0.82 -0.81
C VAL A 192 15.32 -1.20 -2.17
N PRO A 193 14.22 -1.96 -2.28
CA PRO A 193 13.60 -2.28 -3.57
C PRO A 193 13.12 -1.03 -4.31
N ALA A 194 12.46 -0.10 -3.62
CA ALA A 194 12.00 1.15 -4.22
C ALA A 194 13.16 2.00 -4.74
N TRP A 195 14.27 2.07 -4.00
CA TRP A 195 15.50 2.73 -4.45
C TRP A 195 16.11 2.05 -5.67
N HIS A 196 16.20 0.72 -5.68
CA HIS A 196 16.72 -0.02 -6.84
C HIS A 196 15.85 0.16 -8.08
N GLY A 197 14.53 0.12 -7.96
CA GLY A 197 13.60 0.39 -9.05
C GLY A 197 13.76 1.81 -9.60
N PHE A 198 13.76 2.81 -8.72
CA PHE A 198 13.97 4.21 -9.10
C PHE A 198 15.33 4.43 -9.78
N SER A 199 16.40 3.82 -9.25
CA SER A 199 17.75 3.93 -9.81
C SER A 199 17.83 3.32 -11.22
N GLN A 200 17.16 2.18 -11.45
CA GLN A 200 17.05 1.54 -12.77
C GLN A 200 16.28 2.40 -13.77
N LEU A 201 15.12 2.95 -13.39
CA LEU A 201 14.31 3.82 -14.25
C LEU A 201 15.00 5.15 -14.59
N ASN A 202 15.95 5.59 -13.76
CA ASN A 202 16.67 6.85 -13.96
C ASN A 202 18.15 6.69 -14.36
N GLN A 203 18.53 5.54 -14.91
CA GLN A 203 19.85 5.36 -15.50
C GLN A 203 20.05 6.33 -16.67
N GLY A 204 21.20 7.01 -16.71
CA GLY A 204 21.54 7.98 -17.75
C GLY A 204 20.87 9.36 -17.63
N ARG A 205 20.10 9.63 -16.57
CA ARG A 205 19.42 10.92 -16.37
C ARG A 205 20.22 11.94 -15.57
N THR A 206 19.96 13.21 -15.86
CA THR A 206 20.54 14.34 -15.09
C THR A 206 19.95 14.41 -13.68
N LEU A 207 20.67 15.02 -12.74
CA LEU A 207 20.22 15.19 -11.35
C LEU A 207 18.89 15.96 -11.27
N ARG A 208 18.70 17.00 -12.08
CA ARG A 208 17.45 17.76 -12.13
C ARG A 208 16.26 16.88 -12.52
N GLN A 209 16.44 16.00 -13.50
CA GLN A 209 15.39 15.06 -13.93
C GLN A 209 15.11 14.00 -12.85
N LYS A 210 16.13 13.52 -12.15
CA LYS A 210 15.96 12.60 -11.02
C LYS A 210 15.14 13.23 -9.90
N VAL A 211 15.47 14.47 -9.51
CA VAL A 211 14.70 15.21 -8.49
C VAL A 211 13.27 15.44 -8.96
N HIS A 212 13.05 15.82 -10.22
CA HIS A 212 11.70 15.97 -10.76
C HIS A 212 10.91 14.66 -10.70
N ALA A 213 11.53 13.54 -11.08
CA ALA A 213 10.89 12.23 -11.01
C ALA A 213 10.62 11.78 -9.56
N LEU A 214 11.35 12.29 -8.58
CA LEU A 214 11.12 11.97 -7.17
C LEU A 214 9.92 12.76 -6.60
N MET A 215 9.82 14.04 -6.96
CA MET A 215 8.85 14.97 -6.39
C MET A 215 7.49 14.95 -7.09
N PHE A 216 7.44 14.60 -8.37
CA PHE A 216 6.22 14.59 -9.16
C PHE A 216 5.95 13.20 -9.72
N GLU A 217 4.67 12.80 -9.73
CA GLU A 217 4.21 11.56 -10.35
C GLU A 217 4.67 11.54 -11.81
N SER A 218 5.53 10.58 -12.14
CA SER A 218 6.09 10.46 -13.48
C SER A 218 6.38 8.99 -13.80
N PRO A 219 6.48 8.60 -15.09
CA PRO A 219 6.80 7.23 -15.48
C PRO A 219 8.15 6.72 -14.96
N TYR A 220 8.97 7.60 -14.39
CA TYR A 220 10.32 7.31 -13.92
C TYR A 220 10.44 7.36 -12.40
N SER A 221 9.36 7.67 -11.69
CA SER A 221 9.35 7.72 -10.23
C SER A 221 9.26 6.32 -9.63
N GLY A 222 8.54 5.41 -10.28
CA GLY A 222 8.23 4.08 -9.74
C GLY A 222 7.63 4.15 -8.34
N ASP A 223 7.88 3.11 -7.54
CA ASP A 223 7.37 3.02 -6.15
C ASP A 223 8.00 4.04 -5.19
N MET A 224 9.11 4.69 -5.57
CA MET A 224 9.77 5.69 -4.74
C MET A 224 8.88 6.90 -4.47
N HIS A 225 8.03 7.28 -5.44
CA HIS A 225 7.11 8.40 -5.24
C HIS A 225 6.17 8.15 -4.06
N HIS A 226 5.58 6.96 -3.98
CA HIS A 226 4.68 6.59 -2.88
C HIS A 226 5.36 6.62 -1.52
N LEU A 227 6.66 6.29 -1.44
CA LEU A 227 7.44 6.42 -0.22
C LEU A 227 7.63 7.89 0.18
N ILE A 228 7.92 8.76 -0.78
CA ILE A 228 8.05 10.20 -0.54
C ILE A 228 6.71 10.80 -0.11
N ASP A 229 5.61 10.46 -0.79
CA ASP A 229 4.28 10.94 -0.43
C ASP A 229 3.88 10.49 0.97
N SER A 230 4.11 9.21 1.29
CA SER A 230 3.85 8.65 2.62
C SER A 230 4.71 9.33 3.67
N PHE A 231 5.98 9.63 3.36
CA PHE A 231 6.88 10.34 4.25
C PHE A 231 6.42 11.79 4.50
N ILE A 232 6.02 12.51 3.44
CA ILE A 232 5.49 13.88 3.56
C ILE A 232 4.19 13.88 4.37
N ALA A 233 3.23 12.99 4.04
CA ALA A 233 1.98 12.87 4.77
C ALA A 233 2.23 12.57 6.26
N MET A 234 3.17 11.67 6.54
CA MET A 234 3.58 11.37 7.91
C MET A 234 4.17 12.59 8.62
N TRP A 235 5.06 13.32 7.95
CA TRP A 235 5.69 14.51 8.52
C TRP A 235 4.68 15.61 8.81
N VAL A 236 3.68 15.78 7.94
CA VAL A 236 2.55 16.71 8.17
C VAL A 236 1.76 16.29 9.40
N VAL A 237 1.43 15.00 9.55
CA VAL A 237 0.73 14.49 10.74
C VAL A 237 1.55 14.74 12.01
N ILE A 238 2.86 14.48 11.98
CA ILE A 238 3.76 14.76 13.11
C ILE A 238 3.74 16.27 13.44
N SER A 239 3.85 17.13 12.44
CA SER A 239 3.85 18.59 12.62
C SER A 239 2.54 19.06 13.27
N VAL A 240 1.40 18.56 12.81
CA VAL A 240 0.09 18.89 13.39
C VAL A 240 -0.02 18.38 14.81
N ALA A 241 0.39 17.13 15.08
CA ALA A 241 0.40 16.55 16.42
C ALA A 241 1.29 17.34 17.38
N ALA A 242 2.46 17.80 16.93
CA ALA A 242 3.36 18.62 17.72
C ALA A 242 2.73 19.96 18.12
N VAL A 243 2.08 20.66 17.18
CA VAL A 243 1.35 21.91 17.45
C VAL A 243 0.18 21.67 18.42
N ILE A 244 -0.56 20.57 18.26
CA ILE A 244 -1.63 20.21 19.19
C ILE A 244 -1.06 19.99 20.59
N LEU A 245 0.00 19.20 20.73
CA LEU A 245 0.64 18.93 22.02
C LEU A 245 1.16 20.21 22.68
N GLU A 246 1.76 21.13 21.91
CA GLU A 246 2.17 22.45 22.41
C GLU A 246 0.98 23.28 22.89
N SER A 247 -0.15 23.22 22.18
CA SER A 247 -1.36 23.96 22.55
C SER A 247 -2.06 23.43 23.81
N VAL A 248 -1.79 22.20 24.22
CA VAL A 248 -2.37 21.64 25.46
C VAL A 248 -1.61 22.18 26.67
N ALA A 249 -2.29 23.02 27.47
CA ALA A 249 -1.72 23.65 28.67
C ALA A 249 -1.10 22.66 29.67
N SER A 250 -1.59 21.42 29.74
CA SER A 250 -1.02 20.37 30.61
C SER A 250 0.37 19.89 30.15
N VAL A 251 0.64 19.90 28.84
CA VAL A 251 1.95 19.55 28.27
C VAL A 251 2.90 20.73 28.43
N HIS A 252 2.42 21.96 28.22
CA HIS A 252 3.19 23.17 28.45
C HIS A 252 3.65 23.32 29.92
N TYR A 253 2.77 22.99 30.88
CA TYR A 253 3.11 22.99 32.31
C TYR A 253 4.18 21.93 32.66
N ALA A 254 4.09 20.74 32.07
CA ALA A 254 5.09 19.69 32.28
C ALA A 254 6.45 20.02 31.64
N LEU A 255 6.45 20.59 30.43
CA LEU A 255 7.68 21.00 29.73
C LEU A 255 8.41 22.14 30.45
N ASN A 256 7.68 23.15 30.97
CA ASN A 256 8.27 24.25 31.77
C ASN A 256 8.76 23.82 33.16
N MET A 257 8.40 22.62 33.63
CA MET A 257 8.88 22.06 34.90
C MET A 257 10.15 21.21 34.71
N GLU A 258 10.37 20.63 33.52
CA GLU A 258 11.55 19.80 33.21
C GLU A 258 12.66 20.53 32.43
N PHE A 259 12.36 21.64 31.74
CA PHE A 259 13.29 22.49 30.98
C PHE A 259 13.17 23.96 31.38
#